data_AF-A0A2H3DTJ4-F1
#
_entry.id   AF-A0A2H3DTJ4-F1
#
_cell.length_a   1.000
_cell.length_b   1.000
_cell.length_c   1.000
_cell.angle_alpha   90.00
_cell.angle_beta   90.00
_cell.angle_gamma   90.00
#
_symmetry.space_group_name_H-M   'P 1'
#
loop_
_entity.id
_entity.type
_entity.pdbx_description
1 polymer ?
#
loop_
_entity_poly.entity_id
_entity_poly.type
_entity_poly.pdbx_seq_one_letter_code
_entity_poly.pdbx_strand_id
1 'polypeptide(L)'
;MSISWLGLPAILAFMTSVPSSVALDNGVGRLPFMGWNTWNAYFCNINETLVLDSAKYLVSLGLADLGYEYVNIDDCYAERNRSSSGDILASAERFPSGMRKLTDQIHALGLKTGIYSDSGWFTCQLYPGSYQNEARDARLFQQEWGFDLLKFDNCAVPYDDIIREGMVGKFSRMADAISNLASETGDPPLLFSICEWGRLQPQLWARRYGQSWRMTDDIGANWASIASIINSISFHSWASDFYGHNDLDMLQIGNGNLNYEESKTHFTVWSFVKSPLLIGTDLSSVSEQSLSIFKNTEIIAINQDPVVGTGVVPFRWGINADYTFDPAHPAVFWSGESQNGTVFMLINSLDEPADLFFNLTESPWIRAGRQYAVRDLWTHTNNGTAVRSFNAKAVPPHGVVALLLQDAGDEPKGLLPKCAFYEWWSDTWCIDKNGTRVPS
;
A
#
# COMPACT_ATOMS: atom_id res chain seq x y z
N MET A 1 -44.40 -63.75 -3.95
CA MET A 1 -44.10 -62.54 -3.17
C MET A 1 -42.68 -62.10 -3.50
N SER A 2 -42.53 -61.25 -4.52
CA SER A 2 -41.24 -60.71 -4.97
C SER A 2 -41.11 -59.28 -4.43
N ILE A 3 -40.18 -59.07 -3.51
CA ILE A 3 -39.88 -57.76 -2.91
C ILE A 3 -38.98 -57.00 -3.87
N SER A 4 -39.48 -55.89 -4.39
CA SER A 4 -38.77 -54.91 -5.21
C SER A 4 -37.83 -54.06 -4.34
N TRP A 5 -36.54 -54.10 -4.63
CA TRP A 5 -35.54 -53.20 -4.06
C TRP A 5 -35.60 -51.86 -4.81
N LEU A 6 -35.99 -50.80 -4.09
CA LEU A 6 -35.91 -49.41 -4.56
C LEU A 6 -34.44 -48.97 -4.54
N GLY A 7 -33.93 -48.56 -5.72
CA GLY A 7 -32.59 -48.00 -5.88
C GLY A 7 -32.48 -46.62 -5.22
N LEU A 8 -31.42 -46.42 -4.43
CA LEU A 8 -31.00 -45.13 -3.90
C LEU A 8 -30.50 -44.22 -5.04
N PRO A 9 -30.89 -42.94 -5.08
CA PRO A 9 -30.34 -42.00 -6.06
C PRO A 9 -28.90 -41.62 -5.66
N ALA A 10 -27.98 -41.71 -6.62
CA ALA A 10 -26.62 -41.20 -6.47
C ALA A 10 -26.67 -39.68 -6.40
N ILE A 11 -26.32 -39.12 -5.23
CA ILE A 11 -26.10 -37.69 -5.06
C ILE A 11 -24.76 -37.36 -5.71
N LEU A 12 -24.81 -36.77 -6.91
CA LEU A 12 -23.65 -36.18 -7.56
C LEU A 12 -23.26 -34.92 -6.78
N ALA A 13 -22.21 -35.01 -5.97
CA ALA A 13 -21.62 -33.84 -5.34
C ALA A 13 -20.92 -32.98 -6.41
N PHE A 14 -21.57 -31.90 -6.84
CA PHE A 14 -20.89 -30.84 -7.58
C PHE A 14 -19.90 -30.18 -6.63
N MET A 15 -18.61 -30.52 -6.75
CA MET A 15 -17.54 -29.69 -6.22
C MET A 15 -17.54 -28.39 -7.01
N THR A 16 -18.27 -27.38 -6.54
CA THR A 16 -18.06 -26.02 -7.01
C THR A 16 -16.71 -25.57 -6.48
N SER A 17 -15.70 -25.62 -7.34
CA SER A 17 -14.45 -24.89 -7.10
C SER A 17 -14.82 -23.43 -6.91
N VAL A 18 -14.70 -22.92 -5.69
CA VAL A 18 -14.74 -21.48 -5.45
C VAL A 18 -13.62 -20.89 -6.31
N PRO A 19 -13.90 -19.99 -7.27
CA PRO A 19 -12.83 -19.34 -7.99
C PRO A 19 -12.04 -18.52 -6.97
N SER A 20 -10.85 -19.00 -6.62
CA SER A 20 -9.83 -18.17 -5.99
C SER A 20 -9.69 -16.94 -6.89
N SER A 21 -9.78 -15.74 -6.31
CA SER A 21 -9.49 -14.52 -7.07
C SER A 21 -8.05 -14.62 -7.54
N VAL A 22 -7.86 -14.96 -8.81
CA VAL A 22 -6.53 -15.03 -9.41
C VAL A 22 -6.05 -13.59 -9.54
N ALA A 23 -5.01 -13.24 -8.78
CA ALA A 23 -4.34 -11.95 -8.93
C ALA A 23 -3.75 -11.84 -10.34
N LEU A 24 -3.57 -10.62 -10.83
CA LEU A 24 -2.86 -10.34 -12.08
C LEU A 24 -1.37 -10.69 -11.95
N ASP A 25 -1.02 -11.98 -12.00
CA ASP A 25 0.36 -12.45 -12.16
C ASP A 25 0.79 -12.28 -13.63
N ASN A 26 0.84 -11.01 -14.06
CA ASN A 26 1.13 -10.60 -15.43
C ASN A 26 2.56 -10.04 -15.59
N GLY A 27 3.42 -10.28 -14.58
CA GLY A 27 4.84 -9.94 -14.63
C GLY A 27 5.22 -8.52 -14.19
N VAL A 28 4.26 -7.68 -13.78
CA VAL A 28 4.54 -6.31 -13.27
C VAL A 28 3.87 -6.07 -11.92
N GLY A 29 4.43 -5.17 -11.10
CA GLY A 29 3.84 -4.76 -9.81
C GLY A 29 3.68 -5.89 -8.79
N ARG A 30 4.52 -6.94 -8.86
CA ARG A 30 4.54 -8.02 -7.87
C ARG A 30 4.66 -7.45 -6.45
N LEU A 31 5.62 -6.55 -6.25
CA LEU A 31 5.80 -5.75 -5.04
C LEU A 31 5.22 -4.35 -5.25
N PRO A 32 4.90 -3.59 -4.19
CA PRO A 32 4.48 -2.21 -4.31
C PRO A 32 5.55 -1.41 -5.07
N PHE A 33 5.13 -0.63 -6.07
CA PHE A 33 6.09 0.20 -6.80
C PHE A 33 6.52 1.40 -5.96
N MET A 34 7.76 1.84 -6.15
CA MET A 34 8.32 2.98 -5.44
C MET A 34 8.87 4.00 -6.43
N GLY A 35 8.74 5.28 -6.13
CA GLY A 35 9.16 6.31 -7.05
C GLY A 35 8.87 7.71 -6.57
N TRP A 36 8.61 8.59 -7.52
CA TRP A 36 8.29 9.99 -7.32
C TRP A 36 7.14 10.40 -8.25
N ASN A 37 6.25 11.27 -7.77
CA ASN A 37 5.14 11.82 -8.56
C ASN A 37 5.10 13.35 -8.42
N THR A 38 4.80 14.03 -9.53
CA THR A 38 4.80 15.50 -9.62
C THR A 38 3.74 16.19 -8.75
N TRP A 39 2.61 15.55 -8.44
CA TRP A 39 1.37 16.22 -8.03
C TRP A 39 1.49 17.00 -6.72
N ASN A 40 1.88 16.35 -5.63
CA ASN A 40 1.89 16.96 -4.29
C ASN A 40 2.89 18.12 -4.18
N ALA A 41 3.94 18.13 -5.01
CA ALA A 41 4.95 19.19 -5.02
C ALA A 41 4.56 20.35 -5.95
N TYR A 42 3.98 20.04 -7.12
CA TYR A 42 3.92 21.00 -8.23
C TYR A 42 2.53 21.21 -8.83
N PHE A 43 1.55 20.34 -8.55
CA PHE A 43 0.23 20.35 -9.20
C PHE A 43 0.39 20.45 -10.74
N CYS A 44 -0.24 21.43 -11.39
CA CYS A 44 -0.09 21.67 -12.83
C CYS A 44 1.20 22.41 -13.24
N ASN A 45 2.04 22.84 -12.31
CA ASN A 45 3.26 23.60 -12.62
C ASN A 45 4.44 22.67 -12.96
N ILE A 46 4.26 21.87 -14.00
CA ILE A 46 5.22 20.85 -14.43
C ILE A 46 5.74 21.14 -15.85
N ASN A 47 6.98 20.75 -16.11
CA ASN A 47 7.59 20.79 -17.44
C ASN A 47 8.69 19.72 -17.57
N GLU A 48 9.19 19.54 -18.78
CA GLU A 48 10.22 18.56 -19.13
C GLU A 48 11.49 18.69 -18.28
N THR A 49 12.00 19.91 -18.09
CA THR A 49 13.22 20.16 -17.29
C THR A 49 13.03 19.71 -15.85
N LEU A 50 11.91 20.10 -15.24
CA LEU A 50 11.58 19.73 -13.86
C LEU A 50 11.49 18.21 -13.70
N VAL A 51 10.79 17.53 -14.59
CA VAL A 51 10.64 16.06 -14.51
C VAL A 51 12.00 15.38 -14.67
N LEU A 52 12.81 15.83 -15.64
CA LEU A 52 14.13 15.26 -15.89
C LEU A 52 15.13 15.55 -14.74
N ASP A 53 15.05 16.72 -14.12
CA ASP A 53 15.90 17.05 -12.98
C ASP A 53 15.47 16.27 -11.73
N SER A 54 14.17 16.10 -11.46
CA SER A 54 13.68 15.18 -10.42
C SER A 54 14.19 13.75 -10.62
N ALA A 55 14.21 13.25 -11.86
CA ALA A 55 14.78 11.95 -12.19
C ALA A 55 16.27 11.87 -11.83
N LYS A 56 17.05 12.91 -12.17
CA LYS A 56 18.47 12.99 -11.78
C LYS A 56 18.64 13.05 -10.26
N TYR A 57 17.76 13.76 -9.55
CA TYR A 57 17.82 13.83 -8.09
C TYR A 57 17.55 12.47 -7.44
N LEU A 58 16.62 11.66 -7.94
CA LEU A 58 16.45 10.28 -7.46
C LEU A 58 17.76 9.49 -7.51
N VAL A 59 18.52 9.63 -8.60
CA VAL A 59 19.83 8.98 -8.76
C VAL A 59 20.88 9.62 -7.85
N SER A 60 21.08 10.94 -7.91
CA SER A 60 22.16 11.61 -7.18
C SER A 60 21.97 11.58 -5.67
N LEU A 61 20.72 11.54 -5.20
CA LEU A 61 20.41 11.36 -3.78
C LEU A 61 20.49 9.89 -3.36
N GLY A 62 20.73 8.94 -4.26
CA GLY A 62 20.81 7.50 -3.96
C GLY A 62 19.46 6.89 -3.56
N LEU A 63 18.34 7.48 -4.00
CA LEU A 63 16.99 6.93 -3.81
C LEU A 63 16.71 5.84 -4.85
N ALA A 64 17.19 6.02 -6.09
CA ALA A 64 17.09 5.00 -7.13
C ALA A 64 17.69 3.65 -6.69
N ASP A 65 18.85 3.68 -6.01
CA ASP A 65 19.52 2.47 -5.47
C ASP A 65 18.70 1.74 -4.40
N LEU A 66 17.71 2.40 -3.80
CA LEU A 66 16.79 1.84 -2.81
C LEU A 66 15.48 1.34 -3.41
N GLY A 67 15.32 1.45 -4.73
CA GLY A 67 14.14 0.98 -5.46
C GLY A 67 13.14 2.08 -5.84
N TYR A 68 13.39 3.36 -5.52
CA TYR A 68 12.58 4.48 -6.02
C TYR A 68 12.86 4.71 -7.52
N GLU A 69 12.34 3.82 -8.37
CA GLU A 69 12.67 3.75 -9.79
C GLU A 69 11.67 4.45 -10.70
N TYR A 70 10.44 4.74 -10.24
CA TYR A 70 9.41 5.35 -11.09
C TYR A 70 9.43 6.88 -11.02
N VAL A 71 9.46 7.55 -12.17
CA VAL A 71 9.26 9.00 -12.33
C VAL A 71 7.90 9.23 -12.97
N ASN A 72 6.91 9.58 -12.16
CA ASN A 72 5.51 9.68 -12.58
C ASN A 72 5.12 11.13 -12.86
N ILE A 73 4.58 11.36 -14.05
CA ILE A 73 3.93 12.62 -14.44
C ILE A 73 2.45 12.50 -14.14
N ASP A 74 1.93 13.40 -13.31
CA ASP A 74 0.51 13.46 -12.98
C ASP A 74 -0.27 14.30 -13.99
N ASP A 75 -1.44 14.83 -13.62
CA ASP A 75 -2.29 15.63 -14.51
C ASP A 75 -1.56 16.86 -15.10
N CYS A 76 -2.20 17.51 -16.08
CA CYS A 76 -1.74 18.75 -16.71
C CYS A 76 -0.54 18.61 -17.66
N TYR A 77 -0.20 17.41 -18.13
CA TYR A 77 0.86 17.27 -19.13
C TYR A 77 0.41 17.55 -20.57
N ALA A 78 -0.90 17.45 -20.84
CA ALA A 78 -1.47 17.46 -22.18
C ALA A 78 -1.90 18.85 -22.67
N GLU A 79 -2.19 18.98 -23.96
CA GLU A 79 -3.02 20.05 -24.51
C GLU A 79 -4.50 19.81 -24.17
N ARG A 80 -5.31 20.86 -24.18
CA ARG A 80 -6.76 20.78 -23.86
C ARG A 80 -7.58 20.02 -24.89
N ASN A 81 -7.10 19.97 -26.14
CA ASN A 81 -7.79 19.31 -27.24
C ASN A 81 -6.96 18.14 -27.74
N ARG A 82 -7.67 17.05 -28.09
CA ARG A 82 -7.09 15.94 -28.85
C ARG A 82 -6.73 16.41 -30.27
N SER A 83 -5.82 15.68 -30.90
CA SER A 83 -5.50 15.87 -32.31
C SER A 83 -6.71 15.60 -33.21
N SER A 84 -6.64 16.00 -34.48
CA SER A 84 -7.70 15.70 -35.46
C SER A 84 -7.94 14.20 -35.67
N SER A 85 -6.95 13.37 -35.35
CA SER A 85 -7.05 11.91 -35.41
C SER A 85 -7.62 11.27 -34.13
N GLY A 86 -7.78 12.05 -33.06
CA GLY A 86 -8.32 11.63 -31.77
C GLY A 86 -7.29 11.37 -30.67
N ASP A 87 -6.00 11.59 -30.91
CA ASP A 87 -4.96 11.31 -29.91
C ASP A 87 -4.79 12.44 -28.89
N ILE A 88 -4.43 12.11 -27.65
CA ILE A 88 -3.96 13.10 -26.67
C ILE A 88 -2.67 13.71 -27.20
N LEU A 89 -2.55 15.04 -27.10
CA LEU A 89 -1.35 15.77 -27.45
C LEU A 89 -0.63 16.17 -26.16
N ALA A 90 0.67 15.89 -26.05
CA ALA A 90 1.48 16.47 -24.98
C ALA A 90 1.62 17.99 -25.19
N SER A 91 1.67 18.75 -24.10
CA SER A 91 1.81 20.20 -24.21
C SER A 91 3.16 20.57 -24.83
N ALA A 92 3.14 21.25 -25.98
CA ALA A 92 4.37 21.62 -26.68
C ALA A 92 5.17 22.71 -25.94
N GLU A 93 4.50 23.47 -25.07
CA GLU A 93 5.15 24.45 -24.18
C GLU A 93 5.86 23.76 -23.02
N ARG A 94 5.19 22.82 -22.34
CA ARG A 94 5.73 22.13 -21.17
C ARG A 94 6.74 21.05 -21.54
N PHE A 95 6.52 20.36 -22.65
CA PHE A 95 7.30 19.22 -23.14
C PHE A 95 7.75 19.43 -24.58
N PRO A 96 8.61 20.45 -24.84
CA PRO A 96 8.97 20.87 -26.19
C PRO A 96 9.73 19.81 -26.97
N SER A 97 10.35 18.84 -26.31
CA SER A 97 11.05 17.74 -26.98
C SER A 97 10.16 16.52 -27.24
N GLY A 98 8.94 16.51 -26.67
CA GLY A 98 7.98 15.41 -26.75
C GLY A 98 8.21 14.31 -25.72
N MET A 99 7.15 13.56 -25.41
CA MET A 99 7.17 12.56 -24.34
C MET A 99 8.14 11.41 -24.56
N ARG A 100 8.26 10.90 -25.80
CA ARG A 100 9.20 9.82 -26.15
C ARG A 100 10.64 10.18 -25.77
N LYS A 101 11.08 11.40 -26.09
CA LYS A 101 12.44 11.80 -25.79
C LYS A 101 12.67 11.97 -24.29
N LEU A 102 11.68 12.49 -23.56
CA LEU A 102 11.72 12.57 -22.11
C LEU A 102 11.83 11.17 -21.47
N THR A 103 10.98 10.22 -21.86
CA THR A 103 11.02 8.85 -21.33
C THR A 103 12.33 8.15 -21.67
N ASP A 104 12.83 8.26 -22.91
CA ASP A 104 14.13 7.72 -23.31
C ASP A 104 15.28 8.27 -22.44
N GLN A 105 15.24 9.56 -22.11
CA GLN A 105 16.25 10.19 -21.23
C GLN A 105 16.17 9.68 -19.79
N ILE A 106 14.96 9.45 -19.26
CA ILE A 106 14.76 8.91 -17.91
C ILE A 106 15.16 7.43 -17.87
N HIS A 107 14.79 6.65 -18.89
CA HIS A 107 15.20 5.25 -19.05
C HIS A 107 16.72 5.11 -19.14
N ALA A 108 17.40 6.04 -19.80
CA ALA A 108 18.87 6.07 -19.86
C ALA A 108 19.54 6.28 -18.48
N LEU A 109 18.80 6.78 -17.47
CA LEU A 109 19.24 6.85 -16.07
C LEU A 109 19.00 5.54 -15.30
N GLY A 110 18.43 4.51 -15.93
CA GLY A 110 18.04 3.26 -15.28
C GLY A 110 16.70 3.34 -14.52
N LEU A 111 15.93 4.41 -14.73
CA LEU A 111 14.63 4.63 -14.11
C LEU A 111 13.49 4.19 -15.04
N LYS A 112 12.27 4.13 -14.50
CA LYS A 112 11.01 3.88 -15.18
C LYS A 112 10.16 5.15 -15.17
N THR A 113 9.12 5.20 -15.98
CA THR A 113 8.23 6.36 -16.09
C THR A 113 6.77 6.00 -15.93
N GLY A 114 6.00 6.89 -15.32
CA GLY A 114 4.55 6.77 -15.23
C GLY A 114 3.85 7.97 -15.84
N ILE A 115 2.68 7.72 -16.41
CA ILE A 115 1.78 8.74 -16.94
C ILE A 115 0.43 8.67 -16.22
N TYR A 116 -0.38 9.70 -16.44
CA TYR A 116 -1.69 9.85 -15.86
C TYR A 116 -2.76 9.92 -16.95
N SER A 117 -3.93 9.36 -16.67
CA SER A 117 -5.17 9.62 -17.40
C SER A 117 -6.37 9.37 -16.49
N ASP A 118 -7.57 9.43 -17.06
CA ASP A 118 -8.84 9.34 -16.35
C ASP A 118 -9.82 8.39 -17.05
N SER A 119 -10.60 7.66 -16.26
CA SER A 119 -11.70 6.79 -16.71
C SER A 119 -12.95 7.55 -17.17
N GLY A 120 -12.94 8.87 -17.12
CA GLY A 120 -13.98 9.80 -17.56
C GLY A 120 -13.63 10.54 -18.86
N TRP A 121 -14.51 11.50 -19.20
CA TRP A 121 -14.35 12.34 -20.40
C TRP A 121 -13.16 13.27 -20.31
N PHE A 122 -12.85 13.71 -19.09
CA PHE A 122 -11.77 14.61 -18.79
C PHE A 122 -11.05 14.16 -17.53
N THR A 123 -9.78 14.53 -17.42
CA THR A 123 -9.04 14.46 -16.17
C THR A 123 -9.62 15.38 -15.11
N CYS A 124 -9.17 15.22 -13.87
CA CYS A 124 -9.59 16.08 -12.77
C CYS A 124 -9.29 17.57 -13.02
N GLN A 125 -8.23 17.91 -13.77
CA GLN A 125 -7.90 19.26 -14.19
C GLN A 125 -8.47 19.65 -15.56
N LEU A 126 -9.41 18.88 -16.09
CA LEU A 126 -10.15 19.09 -17.35
C LEU A 126 -9.31 18.95 -18.63
N TYR A 127 -8.27 18.13 -18.64
CA TYR A 127 -7.57 17.70 -19.86
C TYR A 127 -8.28 16.47 -20.45
N PRO A 128 -8.02 16.06 -21.71
CA PRO A 128 -8.67 14.89 -22.29
C PRO A 128 -8.49 13.62 -21.43
N GLY A 129 -9.59 13.02 -20.97
CA GLY A 129 -9.60 11.71 -20.32
C GLY A 129 -9.70 10.58 -21.35
N SER A 130 -9.54 9.33 -20.93
CA SER A 130 -9.43 8.16 -21.84
C SER A 130 -10.73 7.41 -22.07
N TYR A 131 -11.86 7.84 -21.53
CA TYR A 131 -13.14 7.19 -21.80
C TYR A 131 -13.42 7.11 -23.31
N GLN A 132 -13.82 5.92 -23.79
CA GLN A 132 -13.99 5.55 -25.21
C GLN A 132 -12.72 5.58 -26.09
N ASN A 133 -11.56 5.81 -25.49
CA ASN A 133 -10.28 5.87 -26.19
C ASN A 133 -9.25 4.93 -25.54
N GLU A 134 -9.67 3.95 -24.74
CA GLU A 134 -8.81 3.16 -23.86
C GLU A 134 -7.70 2.44 -24.64
N ALA A 135 -8.04 1.70 -25.70
CA ALA A 135 -7.07 0.99 -26.54
C ALA A 135 -6.12 1.93 -27.31
N ARG A 136 -6.62 3.09 -27.73
CA ARG A 136 -5.82 4.11 -28.43
C ARG A 136 -4.82 4.74 -27.47
N ASP A 137 -5.29 5.20 -26.32
CA ASP A 137 -4.48 5.91 -25.35
C ASP A 137 -3.47 4.97 -24.68
N ALA A 138 -3.82 3.71 -24.38
CA ALA A 138 -2.87 2.71 -23.90
C ALA A 138 -1.69 2.51 -24.88
N ARG A 139 -1.98 2.43 -26.19
CA ARG A 139 -0.95 2.34 -27.23
C ARG A 139 -0.12 3.62 -27.31
N LEU A 140 -0.75 4.79 -27.30
CA LEU A 140 -0.06 6.08 -27.31
C LEU A 140 0.92 6.17 -26.13
N PHE A 141 0.45 5.88 -24.92
CA PHE A 141 1.26 5.97 -23.70
C PHE A 141 2.45 5.02 -23.72
N GLN A 142 2.25 3.75 -24.10
CA GLN A 142 3.31 2.76 -24.04
C GLN A 142 4.18 2.75 -25.33
N GLN A 143 3.55 2.57 -26.48
CA GLN A 143 4.24 2.29 -27.75
C GLN A 143 4.76 3.56 -28.43
N GLU A 144 4.08 4.69 -28.27
CA GLU A 144 4.51 5.95 -28.90
C GLU A 144 5.29 6.83 -27.93
N TRP A 145 4.91 6.87 -26.65
CA TRP A 145 5.55 7.71 -25.63
C TRP A 145 6.48 6.99 -24.66
N GLY A 146 6.37 5.67 -24.48
CA GLY A 146 7.35 4.90 -23.69
C GLY A 146 7.12 4.83 -22.21
N PHE A 147 5.90 5.05 -21.74
CA PHE A 147 5.60 4.93 -20.32
C PHE A 147 5.49 3.47 -19.87
N ASP A 148 5.80 3.23 -18.58
CA ASP A 148 5.82 1.91 -17.94
C ASP A 148 4.64 1.70 -16.97
N LEU A 149 4.04 2.80 -16.52
CA LEU A 149 2.97 2.84 -15.53
C LEU A 149 1.87 3.81 -15.95
N LEU A 150 0.62 3.46 -15.66
CA LEU A 150 -0.54 4.34 -15.82
C LEU A 150 -1.26 4.50 -14.48
N LYS A 151 -1.26 5.72 -13.93
CA LYS A 151 -2.22 6.16 -12.91
C LYS A 151 -3.52 6.52 -13.62
N PHE A 152 -4.64 5.91 -13.21
CA PHE A 152 -5.91 6.04 -13.90
C PHE A 152 -7.01 6.49 -12.97
N ASP A 153 -7.44 7.74 -13.15
CA ASP A 153 -8.32 8.47 -12.26
C ASP A 153 -9.81 8.30 -12.58
N ASN A 154 -10.66 9.00 -11.84
CA ASN A 154 -12.11 8.79 -11.82
C ASN A 154 -12.91 10.09 -11.81
N CYS A 155 -12.41 11.17 -12.39
CA CYS A 155 -13.12 12.43 -12.58
C CYS A 155 -14.00 12.42 -13.85
N ALA A 156 -14.80 13.49 -14.03
CA ALA A 156 -15.67 13.71 -15.21
C ALA A 156 -16.40 12.46 -15.73
N VAL A 157 -16.93 11.67 -14.80
CA VAL A 157 -17.42 10.31 -15.10
C VAL A 157 -18.63 10.34 -16.05
N PRO A 158 -18.68 9.46 -17.07
CA PRO A 158 -19.88 9.28 -17.87
C PRO A 158 -21.02 8.74 -16.99
N TYR A 159 -22.27 9.03 -17.38
CA TYR A 159 -23.43 8.50 -16.66
C TYR A 159 -23.50 6.98 -16.71
N ASP A 160 -23.79 6.35 -15.57
CA ASP A 160 -23.89 4.89 -15.45
C ASP A 160 -24.93 4.29 -16.42
N ASP A 161 -26.07 4.97 -16.63
CA ASP A 161 -27.10 4.54 -17.58
C ASP A 161 -26.61 4.49 -19.04
N ILE A 162 -25.60 5.30 -19.38
CA ILE A 162 -24.98 5.33 -20.70
C ILE A 162 -24.00 4.16 -20.85
N ILE A 163 -23.18 3.91 -19.83
CA ILE A 163 -22.13 2.88 -19.90
C ILE A 163 -22.65 1.47 -19.63
N ARG A 164 -23.70 1.32 -18.80
CA ARG A 164 -24.30 0.05 -18.35
C ARG A 164 -23.31 -0.92 -17.70
N GLU A 165 -22.25 -0.38 -17.15
CA GLU A 165 -21.04 -1.09 -16.71
C GLU A 165 -20.59 -0.66 -15.30
N GLY A 166 -21.04 0.50 -14.84
CA GLY A 166 -20.64 1.08 -13.55
C GLY A 166 -19.14 1.37 -13.45
N MET A 167 -18.69 1.74 -12.25
CA MET A 167 -17.28 2.06 -11.99
C MET A 167 -16.32 0.91 -12.32
N VAL A 168 -16.65 -0.32 -11.90
CA VAL A 168 -15.82 -1.51 -12.16
C VAL A 168 -15.61 -1.70 -13.65
N GLY A 169 -16.67 -1.56 -14.44
CA GLY A 169 -16.57 -1.74 -15.88
C GLY A 169 -15.67 -0.69 -16.55
N LYS A 170 -15.70 0.58 -16.10
CA LYS A 170 -14.79 1.62 -16.62
C LYS A 170 -13.32 1.27 -16.43
N PHE A 171 -12.94 0.75 -15.26
CA PHE A 171 -11.57 0.32 -15.01
C PHE A 171 -11.22 -0.96 -15.76
N SER A 172 -12.18 -1.89 -15.90
CA SER A 172 -11.98 -3.11 -16.69
C SER A 172 -11.68 -2.81 -18.16
N ARG A 173 -12.28 -1.78 -18.77
CA ARG A 173 -11.99 -1.37 -20.16
C ARG A 173 -10.53 -1.02 -20.38
N MET A 174 -9.94 -0.25 -19.46
CA MET A 174 -8.53 0.13 -19.56
C MET A 174 -7.62 -1.06 -19.22
N ALA A 175 -7.96 -1.87 -18.22
CA ALA A 175 -7.24 -3.10 -17.92
C ALA A 175 -7.22 -4.08 -19.13
N ASP A 176 -8.36 -4.25 -19.80
CA ASP A 176 -8.47 -5.06 -21.03
C ASP A 176 -7.66 -4.46 -22.17
N ALA A 177 -7.69 -3.13 -22.35
CA ALA A 177 -6.86 -2.44 -23.35
C ALA A 177 -5.37 -2.68 -23.11
N ILE A 178 -4.90 -2.57 -21.87
CA ILE A 178 -3.50 -2.83 -21.49
C ILE A 178 -3.14 -4.30 -21.74
N SER A 179 -3.99 -5.24 -21.31
CA SER A 179 -3.77 -6.68 -21.49
C SER A 179 -3.73 -7.09 -22.97
N ASN A 180 -4.64 -6.55 -23.77
CA ASN A 180 -4.68 -6.80 -25.22
C ASN A 180 -3.45 -6.23 -25.91
N LEU A 181 -3.00 -5.03 -25.53
CA LEU A 181 -1.78 -4.43 -26.08
C LEU A 181 -0.55 -5.26 -25.76
N ALA A 182 -0.38 -5.70 -24.51
CA ALA A 182 0.71 -6.57 -24.10
C ALA A 182 0.71 -7.91 -24.88
N SER A 183 -0.48 -8.48 -25.10
CA SER A 183 -0.63 -9.71 -25.90
C SER A 183 -0.29 -9.50 -27.38
N GLU A 184 -0.58 -8.32 -27.92
CA GLU A 184 -0.32 -7.96 -29.32
C GLU A 184 1.16 -7.70 -29.58
N THR A 185 1.83 -6.94 -28.70
CA THR A 185 3.23 -6.52 -28.90
C THR A 185 4.24 -7.51 -28.33
N GLY A 186 3.85 -8.28 -27.31
CA GLY A 186 4.74 -9.14 -26.54
C GLY A 186 5.52 -8.40 -25.44
N ASP A 187 5.26 -7.11 -25.25
CA ASP A 187 5.87 -6.32 -24.17
C ASP A 187 5.17 -6.61 -22.83
N PRO A 188 5.84 -6.36 -21.68
CA PRO A 188 5.16 -6.31 -20.39
C PRO A 188 3.99 -5.29 -20.41
N PRO A 189 2.87 -5.56 -19.73
CA PRO A 189 1.78 -4.61 -19.62
C PRO A 189 2.21 -3.35 -18.86
N LEU A 190 1.56 -2.22 -19.13
CA LEU A 190 1.61 -1.06 -18.26
C LEU A 190 1.22 -1.47 -16.84
N LEU A 191 2.01 -1.08 -15.83
CA LEU A 191 1.59 -1.20 -14.44
C LEU A 191 0.36 -0.30 -14.25
N PHE A 192 -0.76 -0.88 -13.86
CA PHE A 192 -2.03 -0.17 -13.77
C PHE A 192 -2.36 0.18 -12.32
N SER A 193 -2.31 1.47 -12.01
CA SER A 193 -2.63 2.06 -10.71
C SER A 193 -4.01 2.70 -10.77
N ILE A 194 -4.98 2.09 -10.11
CA ILE A 194 -6.37 2.52 -10.10
C ILE A 194 -6.53 3.66 -9.07
N CYS A 195 -7.13 4.78 -9.49
CA CYS A 195 -7.35 5.96 -8.67
C CYS A 195 -8.86 6.27 -8.60
N GLU A 196 -9.58 5.45 -7.85
CA GLU A 196 -11.02 5.50 -7.62
C GLU A 196 -11.42 5.95 -6.21
N TRP A 197 -10.42 6.25 -5.37
CA TRP A 197 -10.56 6.83 -4.04
C TRP A 197 -11.31 5.96 -3.02
N GLY A 198 -11.17 4.64 -3.11
CA GLY A 198 -11.88 3.69 -2.23
C GLY A 198 -13.35 3.51 -2.58
N ARG A 199 -13.84 4.16 -3.63
CA ARG A 199 -15.25 4.10 -4.02
C ARG A 199 -15.60 2.73 -4.57
N LEU A 200 -16.79 2.26 -4.19
CA LEU A 200 -17.27 0.92 -4.54
C LEU A 200 -16.37 -0.22 -4.01
N GLN A 201 -15.66 0.00 -2.89
CA GLN A 201 -14.94 -1.04 -2.13
C GLN A 201 -13.91 -1.81 -2.99
N PRO A 202 -12.88 -1.13 -3.53
CA PRO A 202 -11.93 -1.73 -4.47
C PRO A 202 -11.14 -2.90 -3.91
N GLN A 203 -10.99 -2.99 -2.59
CA GLN A 203 -10.46 -4.17 -1.90
C GLN A 203 -11.19 -5.49 -2.27
N LEU A 204 -12.40 -5.43 -2.81
CA LEU A 204 -13.17 -6.60 -3.24
C LEU A 204 -12.91 -7.03 -4.70
N TRP A 205 -12.43 -6.12 -5.56
CA TRP A 205 -12.45 -6.35 -7.01
C TRP A 205 -11.21 -5.85 -7.77
N ALA A 206 -10.54 -4.81 -7.30
CA ALA A 206 -9.50 -4.09 -8.04
C ALA A 206 -8.27 -4.94 -8.38
N ARG A 207 -7.89 -5.88 -7.51
CA ARG A 207 -6.78 -6.84 -7.74
C ARG A 207 -6.91 -7.69 -9.01
N ARG A 208 -8.11 -7.78 -9.58
CA ARG A 208 -8.36 -8.48 -10.86
C ARG A 208 -8.00 -7.63 -12.08
N TYR A 209 -7.87 -6.32 -11.92
CA TYR A 209 -7.72 -5.35 -13.01
C TYR A 209 -6.44 -4.52 -12.92
N GLY A 210 -5.95 -4.20 -11.73
CA GLY A 210 -4.73 -3.42 -11.53
C GLY A 210 -3.83 -3.93 -10.41
N GLN A 211 -2.60 -3.41 -10.39
CA GLN A 211 -1.55 -3.75 -9.42
C GLN A 211 -1.66 -2.90 -8.15
N SER A 212 -2.35 -1.76 -8.20
CA SER A 212 -2.72 -0.99 -7.02
C SER A 212 -4.06 -0.29 -7.19
N TRP A 213 -4.68 0.10 -6.08
CA TRP A 213 -5.93 0.85 -6.06
C TRP A 213 -6.01 1.81 -4.88
N ARG A 214 -6.38 3.07 -5.15
CA ARG A 214 -6.49 4.11 -4.13
C ARG A 214 -7.61 3.77 -3.15
N MET A 215 -7.33 3.89 -1.86
CA MET A 215 -8.27 3.50 -0.78
C MET A 215 -9.10 4.65 -0.21
N THR A 216 -8.71 5.89 -0.49
CA THR A 216 -9.31 7.09 0.09
C THR A 216 -9.28 8.24 -0.92
N ASP A 217 -10.05 9.29 -0.63
CA ASP A 217 -9.82 10.61 -1.25
C ASP A 217 -8.37 11.10 -0.97
N ASP A 218 -7.97 12.19 -1.62
CA ASP A 218 -6.59 12.66 -1.65
C ASP A 218 -6.02 13.03 -0.27
N ILE A 219 -4.75 12.67 -0.08
CA ILE A 219 -3.98 12.93 1.13
C ILE A 219 -3.61 14.42 1.27
N GLY A 220 -3.81 14.96 2.47
CA GLY A 220 -3.29 16.26 2.88
C GLY A 220 -1.97 16.17 3.66
N ALA A 221 -1.14 17.21 3.57
CA ALA A 221 0.14 17.33 4.29
C ALA A 221 -0.04 17.77 5.77
N ASN A 222 -0.86 17.05 6.53
CA ASN A 222 -1.12 17.28 7.95
C ASN A 222 -1.54 15.99 8.66
N TRP A 223 -1.31 15.92 9.98
CA TRP A 223 -1.57 14.73 10.78
C TRP A 223 -3.01 14.21 10.69
N ALA A 224 -4.02 15.08 10.73
CA ALA A 224 -5.41 14.66 10.69
C ALA A 224 -5.74 13.88 9.40
N SER A 225 -5.16 14.28 8.26
CA SER A 225 -5.29 13.51 7.02
C SER A 225 -4.59 12.16 7.10
N ILE A 226 -3.36 12.11 7.64
CA ILE A 226 -2.61 10.87 7.81
C ILE A 226 -3.40 9.91 8.71
N ALA A 227 -3.83 10.35 9.90
CA ALA A 227 -4.60 9.56 10.85
C ALA A 227 -5.92 9.06 10.27
N SER A 228 -6.61 9.88 9.47
CA SER A 228 -7.85 9.47 8.77
C SER A 228 -7.62 8.32 7.77
N ILE A 229 -6.50 8.36 7.03
CA ILE A 229 -6.11 7.28 6.10
C ILE A 229 -5.70 6.03 6.90
N ILE A 230 -4.93 6.17 7.98
CA ILE A 230 -4.57 5.06 8.88
C ILE A 230 -5.84 4.39 9.45
N ASN A 231 -6.82 5.19 9.89
CA ASN A 231 -8.10 4.67 10.38
C ASN A 231 -8.82 3.89 9.27
N SER A 232 -8.89 4.44 8.05
CA SER A 232 -9.56 3.80 6.92
C SER A 232 -8.90 2.46 6.53
N ILE A 233 -7.56 2.43 6.39
CA ILE A 233 -6.85 1.21 6.00
C ILE A 233 -6.87 0.14 7.09
N SER A 234 -7.10 0.50 8.36
CA SER A 234 -7.19 -0.49 9.46
C SER A 234 -8.27 -1.55 9.24
N PHE A 235 -9.31 -1.24 8.45
CA PHE A 235 -10.38 -2.17 8.09
C PHE A 235 -10.11 -2.98 6.81
N HIS A 236 -9.10 -2.61 6.02
CA HIS A 236 -8.88 -3.12 4.66
C HIS A 236 -7.42 -3.54 4.36
N SER A 237 -6.52 -3.40 5.33
CA SER A 237 -5.08 -3.75 5.21
C SER A 237 -4.82 -5.18 4.73
N TRP A 238 -5.73 -6.12 5.04
CA TRP A 238 -5.68 -7.52 4.62
C TRP A 238 -5.76 -7.72 3.09
N ALA A 239 -6.20 -6.72 2.33
CA ALA A 239 -6.41 -6.84 0.88
C ALA A 239 -5.12 -6.70 0.05
N SER A 240 -4.04 -6.18 0.65
CA SER A 240 -2.73 -6.09 -0.01
C SER A 240 -2.02 -7.44 -0.01
N ASP A 241 -1.49 -7.85 -1.16
CA ASP A 241 -0.65 -9.03 -1.33
C ASP A 241 0.10 -8.92 -2.69
N PHE A 242 0.89 -9.92 -3.07
CA PHE A 242 1.60 -9.89 -4.35
C PHE A 242 0.66 -9.56 -5.52
N TYR A 243 1.12 -8.66 -6.41
CA TYR A 243 0.37 -8.19 -7.58
C TYR A 243 -0.92 -7.43 -7.28
N GLY A 244 -1.13 -6.94 -6.06
CA GLY A 244 -2.29 -6.13 -5.75
C GLY A 244 -2.18 -5.45 -4.40
N HIS A 245 -2.02 -4.14 -4.43
CA HIS A 245 -1.69 -3.35 -3.25
C HIS A 245 -2.71 -2.24 -3.00
N ASN A 246 -3.21 -2.15 -1.77
CA ASN A 246 -3.95 -0.97 -1.35
C ASN A 246 -3.02 0.27 -1.46
N ASP A 247 -3.45 1.29 -2.19
CA ASP A 247 -2.73 2.56 -2.33
C ASP A 247 -3.31 3.61 -1.39
N LEU A 248 -2.48 4.02 -0.43
CA LEU A 248 -2.83 5.02 0.58
C LEU A 248 -2.57 6.45 0.11
N ASP A 249 -2.31 6.64 -1.20
CA ASP A 249 -1.92 7.89 -1.85
C ASP A 249 -0.45 8.27 -1.64
N MET A 250 -0.01 9.29 -2.36
CA MET A 250 1.39 9.73 -2.43
C MET A 250 1.91 10.27 -1.09
N LEU A 251 3.21 10.07 -0.85
CA LEU A 251 3.89 10.52 0.35
C LEU A 251 3.90 12.06 0.45
N GLN A 252 3.70 12.57 1.68
CA GLN A 252 3.66 14.00 2.02
C GLN A 252 4.86 14.44 2.88
N ILE A 253 5.85 13.55 3.07
CA ILE A 253 7.06 13.85 3.83
C ILE A 253 7.83 14.98 3.13
N GLY A 254 8.12 16.06 3.86
CA GLY A 254 8.73 17.28 3.32
C GLY A 254 7.74 18.34 2.86
N ASN A 255 6.44 18.07 2.90
CA ASN A 255 5.39 19.01 2.53
C ASN A 255 4.60 19.48 3.77
N GLY A 256 3.94 20.64 3.63
CA GLY A 256 3.03 21.17 4.65
C GLY A 256 3.70 21.34 6.02
N ASN A 257 3.00 20.93 7.06
CA ASN A 257 3.42 21.14 8.46
C ASN A 257 3.66 19.83 9.22
N LEU A 258 3.85 18.71 8.51
CA LEU A 258 4.16 17.43 9.17
C LEU A 258 5.50 17.53 9.89
N ASN A 259 5.49 17.22 11.19
CA ASN A 259 6.74 17.15 11.95
C ASN A 259 7.49 15.84 11.67
N TYR A 260 8.69 15.70 12.23
CA TYR A 260 9.55 14.53 11.99
C TYR A 260 8.92 13.22 12.48
N GLU A 261 8.27 13.21 13.64
CA GLU A 261 7.64 12.01 14.19
C GLU A 261 6.38 11.62 13.40
N GLU A 262 5.56 12.59 13.01
CA GLU A 262 4.42 12.37 12.11
C GLU A 262 4.88 11.81 10.75
N SER A 263 6.00 12.33 10.22
CA SER A 263 6.60 11.86 8.96
C SER A 263 7.12 10.42 9.07
N LYS A 264 7.70 10.05 10.22
CA LYS A 264 8.10 8.66 10.49
C LYS A 264 6.88 7.74 10.55
N THR A 265 5.81 8.16 11.24
CA THR A 265 4.56 7.40 11.32
C THR A 265 3.95 7.21 9.93
N HIS A 266 3.84 8.29 9.16
CA HIS A 266 3.38 8.26 7.76
C HIS A 266 4.15 7.22 6.94
N PHE A 267 5.47 7.34 6.89
CA PHE A 267 6.31 6.44 6.09
C PHE A 267 6.22 4.97 6.56
N THR A 268 6.18 4.75 7.88
CA THR A 268 6.11 3.40 8.46
C THR A 268 4.80 2.72 8.10
N VAL A 269 3.66 3.42 8.26
CA VAL A 269 2.35 2.83 7.95
C VAL A 269 2.26 2.48 6.47
N TRP A 270 2.60 3.42 5.58
CA TRP A 270 2.56 3.18 4.13
C TRP A 270 3.43 1.99 3.74
N SER A 271 4.62 1.89 4.32
CA SER A 271 5.54 0.79 4.05
C SER A 271 4.97 -0.55 4.53
N PHE A 272 4.46 -0.60 5.77
CA PHE A 272 4.09 -1.85 6.43
C PHE A 272 2.76 -2.42 5.93
N VAL A 273 1.83 -1.59 5.47
CA VAL A 273 0.58 -2.05 4.83
C VAL A 273 0.74 -2.32 3.33
N LYS A 274 1.99 -2.26 2.83
CA LYS A 274 2.37 -2.52 1.43
C LYS A 274 1.77 -1.52 0.44
N SER A 275 1.65 -0.25 0.82
CA SER A 275 1.29 0.81 -0.13
C SER A 275 2.42 1.04 -1.14
N PRO A 276 2.13 1.46 -2.39
CA PRO A 276 3.13 2.10 -3.22
C PRO A 276 3.78 3.28 -2.49
N LEU A 277 5.09 3.47 -2.67
CA LEU A 277 5.86 4.53 -2.02
C LEU A 277 6.27 5.59 -3.05
N LEU A 278 5.33 6.49 -3.36
CA LEU A 278 5.55 7.60 -4.28
C LEU A 278 5.91 8.87 -3.51
N ILE A 279 7.15 9.33 -3.62
CA ILE A 279 7.60 10.61 -3.08
C ILE A 279 6.85 11.74 -3.79
N GLY A 280 6.22 12.63 -3.03
CA GLY A 280 5.46 13.76 -3.56
C GLY A 280 6.04 15.14 -3.19
N THR A 281 7.35 15.25 -2.96
CA THR A 281 8.00 16.50 -2.53
C THR A 281 9.02 17.00 -3.55
N ASP A 282 9.46 18.26 -3.42
CA ASP A 282 10.53 18.85 -4.22
C ASP A 282 11.89 18.28 -3.79
N LEU A 283 12.48 17.44 -4.65
CA LEU A 283 13.77 16.80 -4.39
C LEU A 283 14.96 17.76 -4.46
N SER A 284 14.83 18.91 -5.12
CA SER A 284 15.92 19.90 -5.21
C SER A 284 16.19 20.60 -3.86
N SER A 285 15.20 20.60 -2.98
CA SER A 285 15.26 21.23 -1.65
C SER A 285 14.89 20.27 -0.51
N VAL A 286 14.99 18.96 -0.73
CA VAL A 286 14.64 17.97 0.28
C VAL A 286 15.55 18.09 1.51
N SER A 287 14.94 18.11 2.71
CA SER A 287 15.70 18.19 3.96
C SER A 287 16.43 16.88 4.27
N GLU A 288 17.52 16.95 5.06
CA GLU A 288 18.21 15.74 5.54
C GLU A 288 17.29 14.83 6.36
N GLN A 289 16.36 15.40 7.14
CA GLN A 289 15.38 14.64 7.91
C GLN A 289 14.43 13.86 6.99
N SER A 290 13.84 14.51 5.98
CA SER A 290 12.99 13.85 4.99
C SER A 290 13.75 12.79 4.22
N LEU A 291 14.99 13.09 3.80
CA LEU A 291 15.83 12.15 3.08
C LEU A 291 16.20 10.94 3.94
N SER A 292 16.45 11.11 5.26
CA SER A 292 16.72 10.01 6.18
C SER A 292 15.54 9.04 6.31
N ILE A 293 14.30 9.57 6.24
CA ILE A 293 13.07 8.77 6.23
C ILE A 293 12.97 7.97 4.94
N PHE A 294 13.12 8.62 3.78
CA PHE A 294 13.10 7.94 2.48
C PHE A 294 14.24 6.94 2.32
N LYS A 295 15.31 7.05 3.09
CA LYS A 295 16.46 6.14 3.04
C LYS A 295 16.42 5.01 4.07
N ASN A 296 15.35 4.86 4.83
CA ASN A 296 15.27 3.80 5.83
C ASN A 296 15.12 2.41 5.17
N THR A 297 16.27 1.77 4.92
CA THR A 297 16.35 0.48 4.22
C THR A 297 15.63 -0.67 4.95
N GLU A 298 15.53 -0.62 6.28
CA GLU A 298 14.88 -1.69 7.05
C GLU A 298 13.35 -1.58 6.99
N ILE A 299 12.81 -0.35 6.98
CA ILE A 299 11.38 -0.11 6.75
C ILE A 299 11.00 -0.43 5.30
N ILE A 300 11.82 -0.01 4.33
CA ILE A 300 11.64 -0.34 2.91
C ILE A 300 11.66 -1.86 2.70
N ALA A 301 12.55 -2.60 3.37
CA ALA A 301 12.61 -4.05 3.25
C ALA A 301 11.32 -4.76 3.70
N ILE A 302 10.54 -4.17 4.62
CA ILE A 302 9.21 -4.69 4.96
C ILE A 302 8.24 -4.46 3.80
N ASN A 303 8.25 -3.28 3.18
CA ASN A 303 7.42 -2.99 2.00
C ASN A 303 7.78 -3.92 0.81
N GLN A 304 9.08 -4.07 0.56
CA GLN A 304 9.67 -4.81 -0.56
C GLN A 304 9.99 -6.28 -0.25
N ASP A 305 9.32 -6.87 0.75
CA ASP A 305 9.56 -8.26 1.14
C ASP A 305 9.23 -9.23 -0.02
N PRO A 306 10.20 -10.01 -0.54
CA PRO A 306 9.98 -10.86 -1.69
C PRO A 306 9.28 -12.19 -1.35
N VAL A 307 9.11 -12.52 -0.07
CA VAL A 307 8.53 -13.78 0.43
C VAL A 307 7.13 -13.53 0.99
N VAL A 308 6.93 -12.43 1.71
CA VAL A 308 5.65 -12.06 2.33
C VAL A 308 5.01 -10.90 1.58
N GLY A 309 3.99 -11.21 0.77
CA GLY A 309 3.24 -10.21 0.02
C GLY A 309 2.24 -9.43 0.88
N THR A 310 1.70 -10.06 1.93
CA THR A 310 0.67 -9.46 2.79
C THR A 310 1.19 -8.29 3.63
N GLY A 311 0.33 -7.31 3.88
CA GLY A 311 0.63 -6.20 4.80
C GLY A 311 0.46 -6.55 6.28
N VAL A 312 0.98 -5.67 7.12
CA VAL A 312 0.77 -5.65 8.57
C VAL A 312 -0.68 -5.25 8.85
N VAL A 313 -1.36 -5.96 9.76
CA VAL A 313 -2.76 -5.71 10.14
C VAL A 313 -2.91 -5.35 11.63
N PRO A 314 -3.95 -4.61 12.03
CA PRO A 314 -4.13 -4.22 13.42
C PRO A 314 -4.61 -5.42 14.23
N PHE A 315 -4.06 -5.60 15.43
CA PHE A 315 -4.54 -6.60 16.39
C PHE A 315 -5.18 -5.95 17.62
N ARG A 316 -5.02 -4.64 17.83
CA ARG A 316 -5.69 -3.91 18.90
C ARG A 316 -5.78 -2.40 18.65
N TRP A 317 -6.95 -1.81 18.92
CA TRP A 317 -7.19 -0.37 18.69
C TRP A 317 -6.67 0.56 19.79
N GLY A 318 -6.32 0.03 20.95
CA GLY A 318 -5.73 0.82 22.03
C GLY A 318 -6.80 1.50 22.89
N ILE A 319 -6.91 2.82 22.80
CA ILE A 319 -7.88 3.58 23.62
C ILE A 319 -9.33 3.29 23.25
N ASN A 320 -9.54 2.90 21.99
CA ASN A 320 -10.83 2.51 21.45
C ASN A 320 -11.01 0.99 21.51
N ALA A 321 -12.27 0.54 21.54
CA ALA A 321 -12.59 -0.87 21.33
C ALA A 321 -12.12 -1.32 19.94
N ASP A 322 -11.79 -2.59 19.79
CA ASP A 322 -11.35 -3.12 18.49
C ASP A 322 -12.42 -2.93 17.43
N TYR A 323 -11.99 -2.61 16.21
CA TYR A 323 -12.84 -2.24 15.07
C TYR A 323 -13.64 -0.93 15.23
N THR A 324 -13.23 -0.02 16.12
CA THR A 324 -13.81 1.33 16.17
C THR A 324 -13.29 2.17 15.00
N PHE A 325 -14.21 2.78 14.24
CA PHE A 325 -13.85 3.75 13.22
C PHE A 325 -13.74 5.14 13.86
N ASP A 326 -12.51 5.59 14.09
CA ASP A 326 -12.21 6.90 14.69
C ASP A 326 -10.98 7.52 14.01
N PRO A 327 -11.18 8.48 13.09
CA PRO A 327 -10.09 9.16 12.39
C PRO A 327 -9.11 9.92 13.30
N ALA A 328 -9.52 10.33 14.50
CA ALA A 328 -8.64 11.01 15.45
C ALA A 328 -7.77 10.02 16.23
N HIS A 329 -8.27 8.81 16.43
CA HIS A 329 -7.63 7.75 17.22
C HIS A 329 -7.70 6.40 16.50
N PRO A 330 -6.94 6.25 15.39
CA PRO A 330 -6.89 5.01 14.62
C PRO A 330 -6.31 3.85 15.44
N ALA A 331 -6.35 2.65 14.87
CA ALA A 331 -5.76 1.48 15.51
C ALA A 331 -4.29 1.71 15.91
N VAL A 332 -3.94 1.33 17.13
CA VAL A 332 -2.62 1.60 17.74
C VAL A 332 -1.63 0.47 17.52
N PHE A 333 -2.06 -0.78 17.66
CA PHE A 333 -1.17 -1.95 17.69
C PHE A 333 -1.35 -2.83 16.46
N TRP A 334 -0.27 -2.99 15.70
CA TRP A 334 -0.25 -3.70 14.43
C TRP A 334 0.87 -4.73 14.41
N SER A 335 0.64 -5.87 13.74
CA SER A 335 1.71 -6.82 13.45
C SER A 335 1.52 -7.51 12.11
N GLY A 336 2.54 -8.22 11.64
CA GLY A 336 2.50 -8.98 10.39
C GLY A 336 3.76 -9.84 10.22
N GLU A 337 3.74 -10.73 9.25
CA GLU A 337 4.91 -11.54 8.89
C GLU A 337 5.86 -10.75 7.99
N SER A 338 7.13 -11.15 8.02
CA SER A 338 8.16 -10.83 7.04
C SER A 338 9.05 -12.05 6.87
N GLN A 339 9.84 -12.10 5.80
CA GLN A 339 10.83 -13.15 5.55
C GLN A 339 11.81 -13.34 6.72
N ASN A 340 12.01 -12.30 7.53
CA ASN A 340 12.99 -12.28 8.61
C ASN A 340 12.38 -12.42 10.01
N GLY A 341 11.05 -12.52 10.16
CA GLY A 341 10.39 -12.61 11.46
C GLY A 341 9.07 -11.84 11.51
N THR A 342 8.58 -11.57 12.72
CA THR A 342 7.32 -10.86 12.94
C THR A 342 7.58 -9.37 13.11
N VAL A 343 6.91 -8.55 12.30
CA VAL A 343 7.01 -7.09 12.36
C VAL A 343 5.93 -6.54 13.28
N PHE A 344 6.27 -5.52 14.08
CA PHE A 344 5.34 -4.77 14.92
C PHE A 344 5.41 -3.28 14.60
N MET A 345 4.25 -2.64 14.57
CA MET A 345 4.11 -1.19 14.47
C MET A 345 3.17 -0.70 15.57
N LEU A 346 3.66 0.21 16.41
CA LEU A 346 2.90 0.82 17.51
C LEU A 346 2.79 2.32 17.26
N ILE A 347 1.58 2.86 17.18
CA ILE A 347 1.33 4.25 16.81
C ILE A 347 0.80 5.02 18.02
N ASN A 348 1.51 6.06 18.46
CA ASN A 348 0.95 6.98 19.43
C ASN A 348 0.09 8.03 18.72
N SER A 349 -1.24 7.88 18.74
CA SER A 349 -2.16 8.85 18.13
C SER A 349 -2.49 10.06 19.01
N LEU A 350 -1.85 10.19 20.18
CA LEU A 350 -2.11 11.30 21.12
C LEU A 350 -1.17 12.48 20.86
N ASP A 351 -1.60 13.66 21.30
CA ASP A 351 -0.82 14.92 21.29
C ASP A 351 0.25 15.00 22.41
N GLU A 352 0.40 13.93 23.20
CA GLU A 352 1.37 13.83 24.30
C GLU A 352 2.13 12.50 24.26
N PRO A 353 3.35 12.42 24.85
CA PRO A 353 4.09 11.17 24.91
C PRO A 353 3.31 10.07 25.65
N ALA A 354 3.30 8.85 25.10
CA ALA A 354 2.55 7.73 25.67
C ALA A 354 3.39 6.47 25.82
N ASP A 355 3.09 5.66 26.84
CA ASP A 355 3.61 4.31 26.99
C ASP A 355 2.70 3.32 26.26
N LEU A 356 3.26 2.55 25.32
CA LEU A 356 2.51 1.56 24.54
C LEU A 356 2.95 0.15 24.96
N PHE A 357 2.06 -0.56 25.65
CA PHE A 357 2.29 -1.90 26.19
C PHE A 357 1.41 -2.93 25.50
N PHE A 358 1.95 -4.10 25.13
CA PHE A 358 1.16 -5.25 24.68
C PHE A 358 1.80 -6.57 25.13
N ASN A 359 0.97 -7.61 25.28
CA ASN A 359 1.45 -8.98 25.41
C ASN A 359 1.80 -9.53 24.03
N LEU A 360 2.96 -10.17 23.89
CA LEU A 360 3.45 -10.67 22.60
C LEU A 360 2.44 -11.63 21.93
N THR A 361 1.72 -12.43 22.72
CA THR A 361 0.71 -13.38 22.25
C THR A 361 -0.62 -12.75 21.86
N GLU A 362 -0.78 -11.43 21.95
CA GLU A 362 -1.89 -10.72 21.28
C GLU A 362 -1.71 -10.73 19.76
N SER A 363 -0.47 -10.88 19.28
CA SER A 363 -0.17 -11.06 17.87
C SER A 363 -0.36 -12.53 17.46
N PRO A 364 -1.12 -12.81 16.37
CA PRO A 364 -1.30 -14.17 15.88
C PRO A 364 -0.02 -14.79 15.29
N TRP A 365 0.99 -13.98 15.01
CA TRP A 365 2.28 -14.41 14.44
C TRP A 365 3.36 -14.65 15.49
N ILE A 366 3.02 -14.57 16.77
CA ILE A 366 3.92 -14.90 17.87
C ILE A 366 3.48 -16.19 18.55
N ARG A 367 4.46 -17.06 18.79
CA ARG A 367 4.29 -18.30 19.54
C ARG A 367 4.47 -18.04 21.03
N ALA A 368 3.52 -18.55 21.83
CA ALA A 368 3.65 -18.59 23.28
C ALA A 368 4.83 -19.46 23.73
N GLY A 369 5.40 -19.14 24.90
CA GLY A 369 6.53 -19.88 25.49
C GLY A 369 7.88 -19.64 24.82
N ARG A 370 7.98 -18.64 23.93
CA ARG A 370 9.20 -18.24 23.24
C ARG A 370 9.65 -16.85 23.70
N GLN A 371 10.93 -16.58 23.51
CA GLN A 371 11.50 -15.23 23.58
C GLN A 371 11.92 -14.77 22.20
N TYR A 372 11.90 -13.46 21.98
CA TYR A 372 12.14 -12.86 20.67
C TYR A 372 13.23 -11.80 20.74
N ALA A 373 14.25 -11.91 19.89
CA ALA A 373 15.22 -10.84 19.70
C ALA A 373 14.52 -9.63 19.06
N VAL A 374 14.72 -8.45 19.63
CA VAL A 374 14.04 -7.21 19.21
C VAL A 374 15.01 -6.34 18.44
N ARG A 375 14.65 -6.00 17.20
CA ARG A 375 15.36 -5.07 16.34
C ARG A 375 14.49 -3.82 16.14
N ASP A 376 15.00 -2.64 16.48
CA ASP A 376 14.31 -1.36 16.24
C ASP A 376 14.69 -0.78 14.87
N LEU A 377 13.71 -0.68 13.98
CA LEU A 377 13.90 -0.37 12.57
C LEU A 377 14.13 1.13 12.30
N TRP A 378 13.92 2.00 13.30
CA TRP A 378 14.22 3.43 13.20
C TRP A 378 15.57 3.79 13.81
N THR A 379 15.89 3.25 14.98
CA THR A 379 17.18 3.54 15.65
C THR A 379 18.32 2.67 15.14
N HIS A 380 18.00 1.66 14.35
CA HIS A 380 18.91 0.64 13.87
C HIS A 380 19.69 -0.09 14.99
N THR A 381 19.03 -0.32 16.13
CA THR A 381 19.58 -1.03 17.28
C THR A 381 18.96 -2.41 17.55
N ASN A 382 19.74 -3.28 18.19
CA ASN A 382 19.28 -4.54 18.77
C ASN A 382 18.94 -4.32 20.25
N ASN A 383 17.65 -4.36 20.60
CA ASN A 383 17.12 -4.02 21.92
C ASN A 383 16.87 -5.26 22.80
N GLY A 384 17.82 -6.21 22.77
CA GLY A 384 17.78 -7.41 23.58
C GLY A 384 16.65 -8.38 23.19
N THR A 385 16.09 -9.07 24.19
CA THR A 385 15.03 -10.07 23.99
C THR A 385 13.75 -9.68 24.73
N ALA A 386 12.62 -9.72 24.03
CA ALA A 386 11.29 -9.60 24.63
C ALA A 386 10.78 -10.99 25.08
N VAL A 387 10.17 -11.02 26.26
CA VAL A 387 9.58 -12.23 26.85
C VAL A 387 8.16 -11.87 27.29
N ARG A 388 7.16 -12.56 26.75
CA ARG A 388 5.71 -12.44 27.04
C ARG A 388 5.04 -11.10 26.75
N SER A 389 5.73 -9.98 26.94
CA SER A 389 5.21 -8.64 26.71
C SER A 389 6.30 -7.69 26.22
N PHE A 390 5.88 -6.59 25.63
CA PHE A 390 6.74 -5.48 25.24
C PHE A 390 6.14 -4.17 25.72
N ASN A 391 7.01 -3.21 26.09
CA ASN A 391 6.61 -1.91 26.60
C ASN A 391 7.47 -0.83 25.94
N ALA A 392 6.91 -0.13 24.95
CA ALA A 392 7.52 1.07 24.40
C ALA A 392 7.25 2.23 25.35
N LYS A 393 8.31 2.88 25.84
CA LYS A 393 8.21 3.98 26.78
C LYS A 393 8.29 5.33 26.09
N ALA A 394 7.46 6.27 26.53
CA ALA A 394 7.47 7.66 26.10
C ALA A 394 7.54 7.83 24.57
N VAL A 395 6.71 7.08 23.84
CA VAL A 395 6.57 7.23 22.38
C VAL A 395 6.10 8.67 22.12
N PRO A 396 6.82 9.47 21.32
CA PRO A 396 6.46 10.87 21.08
C PRO A 396 5.02 11.05 20.56
N PRO A 397 4.43 12.25 20.72
CA PRO A 397 3.15 12.57 20.10
C PRO A 397 3.19 12.26 18.60
N HIS A 398 2.17 11.57 18.10
CA HIS A 398 2.05 11.17 16.69
C HIS A 398 3.22 10.31 16.19
N GLY A 399 4.04 9.78 17.10
CA GLY A 399 5.21 8.96 16.79
C GLY A 399 4.88 7.48 16.62
N VAL A 400 5.86 6.76 16.07
CA VAL A 400 5.75 5.33 15.79
C VAL A 400 6.95 4.56 16.34
N VAL A 401 6.67 3.35 16.80
CA VAL A 401 7.67 2.32 17.09
C VAL A 401 7.55 1.23 16.04
N ALA A 402 8.65 0.91 15.36
CA ALA A 402 8.71 -0.10 14.31
C ALA A 402 9.75 -1.16 14.69
N LEU A 403 9.32 -2.40 14.89
CA LEU A 403 10.16 -3.48 15.40
C LEU A 403 10.11 -4.69 14.48
N LEU A 404 11.24 -5.38 14.37
CA LEU A 404 11.32 -6.75 13.87
C LEU A 404 11.66 -7.67 15.03
N LEU A 405 10.79 -8.66 15.29
CA LEU A 405 10.96 -9.67 16.31
C LEU A 405 11.31 -11.01 15.67
N GLN A 406 12.46 -11.56 16.06
CA GLN A 406 12.95 -12.85 15.56
C GLN A 406 12.94 -13.88 16.67
N ASP A 407 12.48 -15.10 16.38
CA ASP A 407 12.42 -16.16 17.37
C ASP A 407 13.83 -16.49 17.90
N ALA A 408 14.04 -16.29 19.21
CA ALA A 408 15.34 -16.39 19.88
C ALA A 408 15.42 -17.55 20.89
N GLY A 409 14.51 -18.51 20.82
CA GLY A 409 14.53 -19.69 21.69
C GLY A 409 13.36 -19.75 22.66
N ASP A 410 13.42 -20.77 23.52
CA ASP A 410 12.43 -20.93 24.59
C ASP A 410 12.57 -19.78 25.59
N GLU A 411 11.45 -19.35 26.17
CA GLU A 411 11.49 -18.38 27.26
C GLU A 411 12.32 -18.91 28.47
N PRO A 412 12.90 -18.03 29.30
CA PRO A 412 13.61 -18.45 30.49
C PRO A 412 12.78 -19.35 31.42
N LYS A 413 13.43 -20.37 31.99
CA LYS A 413 12.79 -21.27 32.97
C LYS A 413 12.33 -20.49 34.21
N GLY A 414 11.29 -21.00 34.87
CA GLY A 414 10.80 -20.45 36.15
C GLY A 414 9.80 -19.31 36.00
N LEU A 415 9.40 -18.97 34.77
CA LEU A 415 8.39 -17.94 34.51
C LEU A 415 6.96 -18.48 34.58
N LEU A 416 6.74 -19.80 34.68
CA LEU A 416 5.39 -20.38 34.67
C LEU A 416 4.49 -19.70 35.71
N PRO A 417 3.34 -19.13 35.30
CA PRO A 417 2.37 -18.64 36.26
C PRO A 417 1.88 -19.80 37.14
N LYS A 418 1.42 -19.49 38.35
CA LYS A 418 0.79 -20.48 39.25
C LYS A 418 -0.44 -21.15 38.60
N CYS A 419 -1.03 -20.50 37.59
CA CYS A 419 -2.26 -20.85 36.91
C CYS A 419 -2.14 -20.65 35.40
N ALA A 420 -2.60 -21.60 34.58
CA ALA A 420 -2.62 -21.46 33.12
C ALA A 420 -3.67 -20.46 32.61
N PHE A 421 -4.90 -20.57 33.11
CA PHE A 421 -6.04 -19.68 32.80
C PHE A 421 -7.10 -19.85 33.91
N TYR A 422 -7.81 -18.78 34.26
CA TYR A 422 -9.04 -18.88 35.07
C TYR A 422 -10.20 -19.12 34.13
N GLU A 423 -10.89 -20.26 34.27
CA GLU A 423 -12.02 -20.60 33.41
C GLU A 423 -13.05 -19.47 33.40
N TRP A 424 -13.64 -19.15 32.24
CA TRP A 424 -14.56 -18.01 32.08
C TRP A 424 -15.85 -18.12 32.92
N TRP A 425 -16.12 -19.29 33.49
CA TRP A 425 -17.20 -19.54 34.46
C TRP A 425 -16.72 -19.62 35.91
N SER A 426 -15.43 -19.38 36.21
CA SER A 426 -14.89 -19.49 37.55
C SER A 426 -13.72 -18.58 37.90
N ASP A 427 -14.01 -17.61 38.77
CA ASP A 427 -13.02 -16.72 39.37
C ASP A 427 -12.32 -17.32 40.60
N THR A 428 -12.63 -18.58 40.96
CA THR A 428 -12.21 -19.19 42.23
C THR A 428 -11.17 -20.30 42.07
N TRP A 429 -10.85 -20.71 40.84
CA TRP A 429 -9.85 -21.73 40.59
C TRP A 429 -9.32 -21.73 39.16
N CYS A 430 -8.12 -22.27 38.99
CA CYS A 430 -7.41 -22.43 37.73
C CYS A 430 -6.81 -23.85 37.65
N ILE A 431 -6.12 -24.15 36.55
CA ILE A 431 -5.32 -25.37 36.39
C ILE A 431 -3.82 -25.05 36.53
N ASP A 432 -3.11 -25.76 37.42
CA ASP A 432 -1.64 -25.74 37.55
C ASP A 432 -0.99 -26.54 36.41
N LYS A 433 0.32 -26.35 36.19
CA LYS A 433 1.13 -27.02 35.16
C LYS A 433 1.07 -28.55 35.19
N ASN A 434 0.66 -29.15 36.30
CA ASN A 434 0.50 -30.61 36.46
C ASN A 434 -0.93 -31.09 36.18
N GLY A 435 -1.82 -30.23 35.71
CA GLY A 435 -3.23 -30.54 35.44
C GLY A 435 -4.12 -30.53 36.68
N THR A 436 -3.61 -30.09 37.84
CA THR A 436 -4.41 -30.04 39.08
C THR A 436 -5.17 -28.73 39.21
N ARG A 437 -6.39 -28.81 39.76
CA ARG A 437 -7.19 -27.65 40.11
C ARG A 437 -6.61 -26.96 41.34
N VAL A 438 -6.28 -25.68 41.19
CA VAL A 438 -5.73 -24.83 42.24
C VAL A 438 -6.73 -23.70 42.53
N PRO A 439 -7.10 -23.46 43.80
CA PRO A 439 -7.88 -22.28 44.17
C PRO A 439 -7.12 -20.99 43.83
N SER A 440 -7.86 -19.92 43.50
CA SER A 440 -7.28 -18.58 43.30
C SER A 440 -6.43 -18.12 44.47
#